data_AF-A0A656YV54-F1
#
_entry.id   AF-A0A656YV54-F1
#
_cell.length_a   1.000
_cell.length_b   1.000
_cell.length_c   1.000
_cell.angle_alpha   90.00
_cell.angle_beta   90.00
_cell.angle_gamma   90.00
#
_symmetry.space_group_name_H-M   'P 1'
#
loop_
_entity.id
_entity.type
_entity.pdbx_description
1 polymer ?
#
loop_
_entity_poly.entity_id
_entity_poly.type
_entity_poly.pdbx_seq_one_letter_code
_entity_poly.pdbx_strand_id
1 'polypeptide(L)'
;MEEILEKVLEKIKPKQAQREKMAKTRSKLIEKAENATSDYSLTIKPKIVGSAARNTWILEEGERDIDLFLLFPKDTSREKLEKIGLEVGRKISKGKGKEQYAEHPYIHTNIDGFDVDIVPCYDIEDPTNLRSAVDRSTHHQKYVKENLGLEKADQVLLLKKFLKGIGTYGSELRIHGFSGYLCELLIIHFGSFRKLIESAKNWGSSKVINPDDDRKKEELQKIFPNQPLIFIDPVDPSRNVAAAVSK
;
A
#
# COMPACT_ATOMS: atom_id res chain seq x y z
N MET A 1 4.72 -25.44 -15.00
CA MET A 1 4.71 -24.30 -14.05
C MET A 1 3.91 -23.16 -14.62
N GLU A 2 4.26 -22.65 -15.81
CA GLU A 2 3.51 -21.56 -16.47
C GLU A 2 2.01 -21.85 -16.60
N GLU A 3 1.62 -23.02 -17.10
CA GLU A 3 0.19 -23.41 -17.20
C GLU A 3 -0.56 -23.35 -15.85
N ILE A 4 0.13 -23.64 -14.73
CA ILE A 4 -0.46 -23.54 -13.39
C ILE A 4 -0.62 -22.06 -13.01
N LEU A 5 0.40 -21.23 -13.27
CA LEU A 5 0.36 -19.81 -12.97
C LEU A 5 -0.74 -19.10 -13.77
N GLU A 6 -0.91 -19.45 -15.05
CA GLU A 6 -2.00 -18.96 -15.89
C GLU A 6 -3.37 -19.32 -15.33
N LYS A 7 -3.60 -20.60 -15.00
CA LYS A 7 -4.86 -21.06 -14.37
C LYS A 7 -5.14 -20.38 -13.03
N VAL A 8 -4.11 -20.05 -12.26
CA VAL A 8 -4.26 -19.30 -11.01
C VAL A 8 -4.64 -17.84 -11.31
N LEU A 9 -3.96 -17.19 -12.26
CA LEU A 9 -4.25 -15.83 -12.70
C LEU A 9 -5.68 -15.67 -13.17
N GLU A 10 -6.21 -16.60 -13.96
CA GLU A 10 -7.61 -16.58 -14.40
C GLU A 10 -8.62 -16.49 -13.24
N LYS A 11 -8.27 -17.07 -12.09
CA LYS A 11 -9.13 -17.09 -10.90
C LYS A 11 -8.98 -15.83 -10.05
N ILE A 12 -7.76 -15.32 -9.90
CA ILE A 12 -7.46 -14.23 -8.95
C ILE A 12 -7.44 -12.85 -9.61
N LYS A 13 -7.26 -12.76 -10.91
CA LYS A 13 -7.16 -11.48 -11.61
C LYS A 13 -8.56 -10.85 -11.73
N PRO A 14 -8.73 -9.58 -11.33
CA PRO A 14 -9.98 -8.88 -11.54
C PRO A 14 -10.38 -8.85 -13.02
N LYS A 15 -11.60 -9.30 -13.31
CA LYS A 15 -12.21 -9.25 -14.65
C LYS A 15 -12.52 -7.81 -15.04
N GLN A 16 -12.72 -7.58 -16.34
CA GLN A 16 -12.99 -6.24 -16.88
C GLN A 16 -14.14 -5.51 -16.16
N ALA A 17 -15.30 -6.16 -15.99
CA ALA A 17 -16.45 -5.57 -15.30
C ALA A 17 -16.13 -5.13 -13.85
N GLN A 18 -15.27 -5.87 -13.15
CA GLN A 18 -14.86 -5.54 -11.79
C GLN A 18 -13.86 -4.38 -11.77
N ARG A 19 -12.95 -4.32 -12.75
CA ARG A 19 -12.05 -3.18 -12.95
C ARG A 19 -12.81 -1.91 -13.28
N GLU A 20 -13.82 -2.00 -14.13
CA GLU A 20 -14.71 -0.88 -14.46
C GLU A 20 -15.51 -0.42 -13.24
N LYS A 21 -16.06 -1.35 -12.45
CA LYS A 21 -16.73 -1.02 -11.18
C LYS A 21 -15.78 -0.32 -10.20
N MET A 22 -14.56 -0.83 -10.03
CA MET A 22 -13.52 -0.21 -9.20
C MET A 22 -13.17 1.19 -9.71
N ALA A 23 -12.94 1.35 -11.01
CA ALA A 23 -12.63 2.65 -11.62
C ALA A 23 -13.75 3.67 -11.38
N LYS A 24 -15.01 3.29 -11.63
CA LYS A 24 -16.18 4.14 -11.37
C LYS A 24 -16.30 4.52 -9.89
N THR A 25 -16.04 3.59 -8.99
CA THR A 25 -16.09 3.84 -7.54
C THR A 25 -15.01 4.83 -7.11
N ARG A 26 -13.77 4.65 -7.59
CA ARG A 26 -12.66 5.59 -7.33
C ARG A 26 -12.98 7.00 -7.83
N SER A 27 -13.49 7.16 -9.05
CA SER A 27 -13.85 8.47 -9.60
C SER A 27 -14.93 9.15 -8.76
N LYS A 28 -15.98 8.42 -8.36
CA LYS A 28 -17.01 8.95 -7.46
C LYS A 28 -16.46 9.35 -6.10
N LEU A 29 -15.48 8.62 -5.57
CA LEU A 29 -14.88 8.92 -4.26
C LEU A 29 -14.07 10.21 -4.31
N ILE A 30 -13.29 10.41 -5.38
CA ILE A 30 -12.57 11.66 -5.62
C ILE A 30 -13.56 12.83 -5.69
N GLU A 31 -14.59 12.74 -6.55
CA GLU A 31 -15.60 13.80 -6.69
C GLU A 31 -16.31 14.12 -5.36
N LYS A 32 -16.71 13.08 -4.60
CA LYS A 32 -17.30 13.27 -3.26
C LYS A 32 -16.34 13.95 -2.30
N ALA A 33 -15.06 13.59 -2.35
CA ALA A 33 -14.06 14.18 -1.47
C ALA A 33 -13.79 15.64 -1.83
N GLU A 34 -13.63 15.96 -3.12
CA GLU A 34 -13.49 17.34 -3.61
C GLU A 34 -14.65 18.22 -3.11
N ASN A 35 -15.89 17.75 -3.32
CA ASN A 35 -17.10 18.42 -2.83
C ASN A 35 -17.16 18.51 -1.29
N ALA A 36 -16.71 17.50 -0.56
CA ALA A 36 -16.72 17.53 0.91
C ALA A 36 -15.65 18.47 1.48
N THR A 37 -14.58 18.71 0.72
CA THR A 37 -13.47 19.59 1.09
C THR A 37 -13.64 21.04 0.64
N SER A 38 -14.54 21.33 -0.30
CA SER A 38 -14.70 22.69 -0.87
C SER A 38 -15.14 23.75 0.13
N ASP A 39 -15.80 23.36 1.22
CA ASP A 39 -16.26 24.26 2.27
C ASP A 39 -15.12 24.80 3.16
N TYR A 40 -13.93 24.21 3.07
CA TYR A 40 -12.81 24.55 3.94
C TYR A 40 -11.86 25.54 3.25
N SER A 41 -11.32 26.49 4.03
CA SER A 41 -10.33 27.46 3.55
C SER A 41 -8.94 26.87 3.27
N LEU A 42 -8.84 25.55 3.10
CA LEU A 42 -7.60 24.80 2.89
C LEU A 42 -7.68 24.06 1.57
N THR A 43 -6.57 24.06 0.82
CA THR A 43 -6.44 23.25 -0.38
C THR A 43 -6.18 21.79 -0.01
N ILE A 44 -7.25 21.01 0.18
CA ILE A 44 -7.16 19.58 0.49
C ILE A 44 -7.32 18.79 -0.81
N LYS A 45 -6.30 18.02 -1.20
CA LYS A 45 -6.32 17.26 -2.47
C LYS A 45 -6.63 15.79 -2.20
N PRO A 46 -7.74 15.23 -2.70
CA PRO A 46 -8.01 13.82 -2.60
C PRO A 46 -7.15 13.01 -3.58
N LYS A 47 -6.65 11.86 -3.14
CA LYS A 47 -5.81 10.97 -3.94
C LYS A 47 -6.07 9.51 -3.59
N ILE A 48 -6.32 8.67 -4.60
CA ILE A 48 -6.38 7.22 -4.38
C ILE A 48 -4.97 6.64 -4.41
N VAL A 49 -4.63 5.84 -3.41
CA VAL A 49 -3.35 5.12 -3.32
C VAL A 49 -3.60 3.61 -3.21
N GLY A 50 -2.59 2.85 -2.81
CA GLY A 50 -2.73 1.43 -2.53
C GLY A 50 -2.93 0.54 -3.76
N SER A 51 -3.28 -0.71 -3.49
CA SER A 51 -3.40 -1.75 -4.52
C SER A 51 -4.51 -1.46 -5.54
N ALA A 52 -5.57 -0.79 -5.10
CA ALA A 52 -6.65 -0.32 -5.96
C ALA A 52 -6.17 0.71 -6.99
N ALA A 53 -5.27 1.64 -6.63
CA ALA A 53 -4.67 2.57 -7.58
C ALA A 53 -3.71 1.89 -8.56
N ARG A 54 -3.03 0.82 -8.11
CA ARG A 54 -1.92 0.16 -8.83
C ARG A 54 -2.34 -1.06 -9.65
N ASN A 55 -3.61 -1.44 -9.63
CA ASN A 55 -4.13 -2.66 -10.27
C ASN A 55 -3.48 -3.96 -9.77
N THR A 56 -3.04 -3.98 -8.51
CA THR A 56 -2.36 -5.11 -7.84
C THR A 56 -3.23 -5.76 -6.75
N TRP A 57 -4.54 -5.61 -6.82
CA TRP A 57 -5.50 -6.21 -5.89
C TRP A 57 -6.00 -7.56 -6.44
N ILE A 58 -6.20 -8.53 -5.55
CA ILE A 58 -6.69 -9.87 -5.90
C ILE A 58 -8.22 -9.94 -5.76
N LEU A 59 -8.83 -10.75 -6.62
CA LEU A 59 -10.27 -10.93 -6.66
C LEU A 59 -10.77 -11.92 -5.59
N GLU A 60 -10.56 -11.60 -4.33
CA GLU A 60 -11.11 -12.35 -3.19
C GLU A 60 -12.07 -11.46 -2.39
N GLU A 61 -12.96 -12.09 -1.62
CA GLU A 61 -13.79 -11.38 -0.65
C GLU A 61 -12.89 -10.76 0.43
N GLY A 62 -13.14 -9.50 0.76
CA GLY A 62 -12.37 -8.74 1.76
C GLY A 62 -11.06 -8.13 1.27
N GLU A 63 -10.71 -8.19 -0.02
CA GLU A 63 -9.52 -7.52 -0.60
C GLU A 63 -9.89 -6.42 -1.59
N ARG A 64 -10.97 -5.72 -1.26
CA ARG A 64 -11.55 -4.67 -2.10
C ARG A 64 -11.41 -3.33 -1.41
N ASP A 65 -10.20 -3.08 -0.92
CA ASP A 65 -9.85 -1.87 -0.18
C ASP A 65 -9.53 -0.73 -1.16
N ILE A 66 -10.12 0.42 -0.90
CA ILE A 66 -9.79 1.68 -1.57
C ILE A 66 -9.24 2.64 -0.54
N ASP A 67 -7.95 2.93 -0.65
CA ASP A 67 -7.28 3.93 0.17
C ASP A 67 -7.49 5.32 -0.44
N LEU A 68 -8.37 6.13 0.16
CA LEU A 68 -8.59 7.53 -0.20
C LEU A 68 -7.83 8.44 0.75
N PHE A 69 -6.75 9.03 0.26
CA PHE A 69 -5.93 9.95 1.03
C PHE A 69 -6.39 11.39 0.82
N LEU A 70 -6.53 12.15 1.90
CA LEU A 70 -6.83 13.58 1.90
C LEU A 70 -5.53 14.33 2.20
N LEU A 71 -4.96 14.97 1.17
CA LEU A 71 -3.66 15.66 1.27
C LEU A 71 -3.85 17.09 1.74
N PHE A 72 -3.47 17.36 2.99
CA PHE A 72 -3.52 18.67 3.62
C PHE A 72 -2.24 19.47 3.36
N PRO A 73 -2.30 20.81 3.31
CA PRO A 73 -1.11 21.65 3.28
C PRO A 73 -0.15 21.33 4.44
N LYS A 74 1.16 21.30 4.17
CA LYS A 74 2.22 20.89 5.11
C LYS A 74 2.25 21.69 6.42
N ASP A 75 1.78 22.94 6.38
CA ASP A 75 1.71 23.91 7.47
C ASP A 75 0.43 23.77 8.32
N THR A 76 -0.49 22.88 7.94
CA THR A 76 -1.65 22.54 8.75
C THR A 76 -1.20 21.95 10.09
N SER A 77 -1.84 22.35 11.19
CA SER A 77 -1.58 21.73 12.49
C SER A 77 -2.13 20.31 12.55
N ARG A 78 -1.52 19.44 13.35
CA ARG A 78 -1.97 18.05 13.51
C ARG A 78 -3.43 17.98 13.95
N GLU A 79 -3.80 18.76 14.96
CA GLU A 79 -5.18 18.84 15.46
C GLU A 79 -6.18 19.21 14.34
N LYS A 80 -5.83 20.18 13.49
CA LYS A 80 -6.68 20.61 12.38
C LYS A 80 -6.79 19.54 11.30
N LEU A 81 -5.68 18.86 10.98
CA LEU A 81 -5.64 17.73 10.05
C LEU A 81 -6.55 16.60 10.51
N GLU A 82 -6.44 16.18 11.77
CA GLU A 82 -7.23 15.08 12.33
C GLU A 82 -8.72 15.47 12.39
N LYS A 83 -9.04 16.65 12.92
CA LYS A 83 -10.42 17.13 13.04
C LYS A 83 -11.10 17.24 11.67
N ILE A 84 -10.51 17.97 10.74
CA ILE A 84 -11.10 18.17 9.40
C ILE A 84 -11.11 16.86 8.63
N GLY A 85 -10.05 16.05 8.73
CA GLY A 85 -9.97 14.73 8.10
C GLY A 85 -11.12 13.82 8.51
N LEU A 86 -11.39 13.71 9.81
CA LEU A 86 -12.51 12.94 10.34
C LEU A 86 -13.87 13.52 9.93
N GLU A 87 -14.05 14.85 9.96
CA GLU A 87 -15.28 15.50 9.50
C GLU A 87 -15.56 15.19 8.02
N VAL A 88 -14.56 15.34 7.15
CA VAL A 88 -14.66 15.02 5.72
C VAL A 88 -14.95 13.54 5.52
N GLY A 89 -14.25 12.64 6.23
CA GLY A 89 -14.52 11.20 6.17
C GLY A 89 -15.94 10.83 6.59
N ARG A 90 -16.49 11.47 7.63
CA ARG A 90 -17.89 11.31 8.06
C ARG A 90 -18.87 11.84 7.01
N LYS A 91 -18.58 12.97 6.36
CA LYS A 91 -19.38 13.50 5.23
C LYS A 91 -19.42 12.50 4.07
N ILE A 92 -18.25 12.01 3.62
CA ILE A 92 -18.13 11.05 2.49
C ILE A 92 -18.86 9.73 2.80
N SER A 93 -18.72 9.22 4.03
CA SER A 93 -19.37 7.99 4.50
C SER A 93 -20.85 8.18 4.87
N LYS A 94 -21.39 9.40 4.77
CA LYS A 94 -22.77 9.75 5.19
C LYS A 94 -23.06 9.32 6.63
N GLY A 95 -22.08 9.48 7.52
CA GLY A 95 -22.17 9.11 8.94
C GLY A 95 -22.13 7.61 9.24
N LYS A 96 -21.96 6.74 8.23
CA LYS A 96 -21.87 5.28 8.41
C LYS A 96 -20.44 4.78 8.67
N GLY A 97 -19.45 5.64 8.48
CA GLY A 97 -18.05 5.30 8.69
C GLY A 97 -17.73 5.13 10.17
N LYS A 98 -16.81 4.21 10.45
CA LYS A 98 -16.24 3.97 11.78
C LYS A 98 -14.89 4.65 11.85
N GLU A 99 -14.65 5.32 12.96
CA GLU A 99 -13.33 5.86 13.26
C GLU A 99 -12.38 4.73 13.63
N GLN A 100 -11.19 4.74 13.04
CA GLN A 100 -10.10 3.83 13.32
C GLN A 100 -8.83 4.64 13.59
N TYR A 101 -7.87 4.01 14.25
CA TYR A 101 -6.63 4.65 14.69
C TYR A 101 -5.43 3.86 14.18
N ALA A 102 -4.55 4.55 13.48
CA ALA A 102 -3.19 4.09 13.17
C ALA A 102 -2.21 5.19 13.63
N GLU A 103 -1.52 5.84 12.69
CA GLU A 103 -0.68 7.01 12.98
C GLU A 103 -1.53 8.27 13.27
N HIS A 104 -2.58 8.45 12.46
CA HIS A 104 -3.62 9.46 12.66
C HIS A 104 -4.99 8.77 12.68
N PRO A 105 -6.01 9.36 13.31
CA PRO A 105 -7.39 8.89 13.18
C PRO A 105 -7.85 8.96 11.71
N TYR A 106 -8.57 7.94 11.26
CA TYR A 106 -9.14 7.88 9.92
C TYR A 106 -10.55 7.27 9.95
N ILE A 107 -11.27 7.39 8.84
CA ILE A 107 -12.62 6.83 8.71
C ILE A 107 -12.57 5.59 7.80
N HIS A 108 -12.98 4.45 8.35
CA HIS A 108 -13.23 3.22 7.61
C HIS A 108 -14.72 3.09 7.29
N THR A 109 -15.08 2.81 6.03
CA THR A 109 -16.49 2.69 5.61
C THR A 109 -16.64 1.73 4.45
N ASN A 110 -17.85 1.21 4.20
CA ASN A 110 -18.16 0.48 2.99
C ASN A 110 -18.93 1.37 1.99
N ILE A 111 -18.46 1.47 0.73
CA ILE A 111 -19.09 2.25 -0.34
C ILE A 111 -19.14 1.39 -1.62
N ASP A 112 -20.34 1.22 -2.18
CA ASP A 112 -20.59 0.40 -3.38
C ASP A 112 -20.06 -1.06 -3.28
N GLY A 113 -19.92 -1.58 -2.05
CA GLY A 113 -19.37 -2.92 -1.76
C GLY A 113 -17.85 -3.00 -1.75
N PHE A 114 -17.16 -1.85 -1.64
CA PHE A 114 -15.73 -1.74 -1.39
C PHE A 114 -15.52 -1.19 0.01
N ASP A 115 -14.53 -1.73 0.72
CA ASP A 115 -14.08 -1.15 1.97
C ASP A 115 -13.16 0.03 1.64
N VAL A 116 -13.36 1.15 2.32
CA VAL A 116 -12.74 2.43 1.98
C VAL A 116 -12.18 3.04 3.24
N ASP A 117 -10.87 3.26 3.23
CA ASP A 117 -10.15 3.99 4.26
C ASP A 117 -9.93 5.42 3.79
N ILE A 118 -10.48 6.37 4.54
CA ILE A 118 -10.38 7.81 4.28
C ILE A 118 -9.37 8.40 5.25
N VAL A 119 -8.15 8.58 4.77
CA VAL A 119 -6.97 8.84 5.60
C VAL A 119 -6.47 10.28 5.40
N PRO A 120 -6.47 11.13 6.44
CA PRO A 120 -5.85 12.44 6.35
C PRO A 120 -4.33 12.34 6.47
N CYS A 121 -3.62 13.08 5.63
CA CYS A 121 -2.15 13.13 5.62
C CYS A 121 -1.64 14.46 5.05
N TYR A 122 -0.33 14.71 5.15
CA TYR A 122 0.27 15.93 4.63
C TYR A 122 0.67 15.77 3.15
N ASP A 123 0.47 16.83 2.37
CA ASP A 123 0.99 16.99 1.01
C ASP A 123 2.48 17.34 1.10
N ILE A 124 3.32 16.30 1.21
CA ILE A 124 4.78 16.42 1.28
C ILE A 124 5.36 16.09 -0.11
N GLU A 125 6.12 17.03 -0.68
CA GLU A 125 6.75 16.83 -2.00
C GLU A 125 8.07 16.05 -1.91
N ASP A 126 8.84 16.28 -0.85
CA ASP A 126 10.15 15.67 -0.62
C ASP A 126 10.05 14.63 0.51
N PRO A 127 10.28 13.33 0.21
CA PRO A 127 10.21 12.26 1.19
C PRO A 127 11.28 12.35 2.29
N THR A 128 12.24 13.28 2.24
CA THR A 128 13.14 13.54 3.37
C THR A 128 12.48 14.36 4.49
N ASN A 129 11.34 15.01 4.20
CA ASN A 129 10.61 15.90 5.11
C ASN A 129 9.30 15.29 5.64
N LEU A 130 9.20 13.96 5.65
CA LEU A 130 8.02 13.24 6.12
C LEU A 130 7.71 13.57 7.57
N ARG A 131 6.43 13.80 7.89
CA ARG A 131 5.99 14.09 9.25
C ARG A 131 5.37 12.88 9.94
N SER A 132 4.95 11.89 9.15
CA SER A 132 4.27 10.71 9.63
C SER A 132 4.45 9.53 8.67
N ALA A 133 4.18 8.32 9.16
CA ALA A 133 4.29 7.10 8.35
C ALA A 133 3.34 7.11 7.14
N VAL A 134 2.19 7.79 7.25
CA VAL A 134 1.14 7.86 6.23
C VAL A 134 1.56 8.74 5.05
N ASP A 135 2.31 9.83 5.29
CA ASP A 135 2.76 10.74 4.24
C ASP A 135 3.59 10.00 3.17
N ARG A 136 4.35 8.98 3.60
CA ARG A 136 5.14 8.10 2.72
C ARG A 136 4.32 7.38 1.67
N SER A 137 3.08 7.02 1.98
CA SER A 137 2.29 6.16 1.09
C SER A 137 2.02 6.81 -0.27
N THR A 138 2.03 8.15 -0.35
CA THR A 138 1.90 8.88 -1.61
C THR A 138 3.14 8.76 -2.49
N HIS A 139 4.32 8.71 -1.88
CA HIS A 139 5.60 8.47 -2.56
C HIS A 139 5.76 7.00 -2.93
N HIS A 140 5.33 6.08 -2.06
CA HIS A 140 5.25 4.64 -2.41
C HIS A 140 4.35 4.42 -3.62
N GLN A 141 3.20 5.09 -3.66
CA GLN A 141 2.30 5.06 -4.81
C GLN A 141 3.00 5.54 -6.09
N LYS A 142 3.78 6.63 -6.02
CA LYS A 142 4.55 7.17 -7.15
C LYS A 142 5.62 6.17 -7.61
N TYR A 143 6.46 5.71 -6.70
CA TYR A 143 7.55 4.78 -6.98
C TYR A 143 7.05 3.50 -7.65
N VAL A 144 6.01 2.85 -7.09
CA VAL A 144 5.51 1.59 -7.67
C VAL A 144 4.87 1.83 -9.02
N LYS A 145 4.15 2.95 -9.22
CA LYS A 145 3.56 3.30 -10.51
C LYS A 145 4.64 3.47 -11.60
N GLU A 146 5.77 4.06 -11.26
CA GLU A 146 6.88 4.30 -12.19
C GLU A 146 7.70 3.03 -12.50
N ASN A 147 7.80 2.08 -11.56
CA ASN A 147 8.73 0.94 -11.66
C ASN A 147 8.08 -0.43 -11.92
N LEU A 148 6.81 -0.62 -11.57
CA LEU A 148 6.15 -1.92 -11.69
C LEU A 148 5.73 -2.20 -13.14
N GLY A 149 5.06 -1.25 -13.79
CA GLY A 149 4.44 -1.48 -15.10
C GLY A 149 3.27 -2.47 -15.06
N LEU A 150 2.49 -2.54 -16.15
CA LEU A 150 1.31 -3.40 -16.22
C LEU A 150 1.66 -4.90 -16.28
N GLU A 151 2.76 -5.25 -16.93
CA GLU A 151 3.19 -6.65 -17.11
C GLU A 151 3.57 -7.32 -15.79
N LYS A 152 4.20 -6.57 -14.86
CA LYS A 152 4.57 -7.12 -13.55
C LYS A 152 3.41 -7.14 -12.55
N ALA A 153 2.29 -6.47 -12.83
CA ALA A 153 1.14 -6.46 -11.93
C ALA A 153 0.60 -7.88 -11.70
N ASP A 154 0.52 -8.70 -12.75
CA ASP A 154 0.09 -10.09 -12.64
C ASP A 154 1.06 -10.93 -11.79
N GLN A 155 2.36 -10.64 -11.87
CA GLN A 155 3.38 -11.29 -11.04
C GLN A 155 3.20 -10.95 -9.54
N VAL A 156 2.76 -9.74 -9.22
CA VAL A 156 2.38 -9.36 -7.85
C VAL A 156 1.16 -10.14 -7.39
N LEU A 157 0.13 -10.30 -8.23
CA LEU A 157 -1.07 -11.08 -7.87
C LEU A 157 -0.70 -12.54 -7.54
N LEU A 158 0.17 -13.16 -8.35
CA LEU A 158 0.69 -14.50 -8.10
C LEU A 158 1.42 -14.59 -6.76
N LEU A 159 2.30 -13.63 -6.46
CA LEU A 159 3.03 -13.59 -5.19
C LEU A 159 2.07 -13.47 -4.00
N LYS A 160 1.13 -12.52 -4.05
CA LYS A 160 0.12 -12.35 -3.00
C LYS A 160 -0.68 -13.62 -2.79
N LYS A 161 -1.14 -14.25 -3.87
CA LYS A 161 -1.91 -15.49 -3.80
C LYS A 161 -1.09 -16.65 -3.22
N PHE A 162 0.17 -16.77 -3.61
CA PHE A 162 1.08 -17.78 -3.08
C PHE A 162 1.26 -17.60 -1.56
N LEU A 163 1.60 -16.38 -1.12
CA LEU A 163 1.81 -16.05 0.29
C LEU A 163 0.55 -16.27 1.12
N LYS A 164 -0.63 -15.94 0.58
CA LYS A 164 -1.91 -16.30 1.20
C LYS A 164 -2.09 -17.81 1.36
N GLY A 165 -1.79 -18.57 0.31
CA GLY A 165 -1.92 -20.02 0.30
C GLY A 165 -1.07 -20.70 1.37
N ILE A 166 0.05 -20.07 1.75
CA ILE A 166 0.94 -20.56 2.83
C ILE A 166 0.74 -19.81 4.16
N GLY A 167 -0.25 -18.90 4.26
CA GLY A 167 -0.61 -18.20 5.49
C GLY A 167 0.33 -17.06 5.92
N THR A 168 1.13 -16.49 5.01
CA THR A 168 2.14 -15.46 5.33
C THR A 168 1.91 -14.12 4.63
N TYR A 169 0.74 -13.91 4.01
CA TYR A 169 0.35 -12.62 3.45
C TYR A 169 -0.37 -11.76 4.48
N GLY A 170 0.14 -10.54 4.71
CA GLY A 170 -0.37 -9.62 5.73
C GLY A 170 0.74 -9.20 6.70
N SER A 171 0.75 -7.93 7.09
CA SER A 171 1.74 -7.36 8.02
C SER A 171 1.18 -7.08 9.42
N GLU A 172 -0.07 -7.47 9.66
CA GLU A 172 -0.72 -7.40 10.97
C GLU A 172 -0.05 -8.34 11.99
N LEU A 173 -0.17 -7.98 13.27
CA LEU A 173 0.44 -8.70 14.40
C LEU A 173 0.04 -10.17 14.50
N ARG A 174 -1.04 -10.60 13.85
CA ARG A 174 -1.43 -12.01 13.86
C ARG A 174 -0.64 -12.85 12.85
N ILE A 175 -0.23 -12.24 11.74
CA ILE A 175 0.40 -12.96 10.62
C ILE A 175 1.91 -12.80 10.64
N HIS A 176 2.43 -11.62 11.00
CA HIS A 176 3.87 -11.33 10.94
C HIS A 176 4.51 -11.67 9.58
N GLY A 177 3.81 -11.29 8.50
CA GLY A 177 4.14 -11.72 7.15
C GLY A 177 4.45 -10.56 6.20
N PHE A 178 4.21 -10.82 4.93
CA PHE A 178 4.56 -9.95 3.81
C PHE A 178 3.42 -8.98 3.50
N SER A 179 3.69 -7.68 3.63
CA SER A 179 2.73 -6.64 3.22
C SER A 179 2.55 -6.59 1.71
N GLY A 180 1.41 -6.03 1.26
CA GLY A 180 1.15 -5.82 -0.16
C GLY A 180 2.21 -4.94 -0.84
N TYR A 181 2.73 -3.92 -0.13
CA TYR A 181 3.80 -3.07 -0.63
C TYR A 181 5.14 -3.81 -0.75
N LEU A 182 5.50 -4.64 0.24
CA LEU A 182 6.68 -5.50 0.14
C LEU A 182 6.58 -6.46 -1.05
N CYS A 183 5.41 -7.02 -1.31
CA CYS A 183 5.18 -7.89 -2.48
C CYS A 183 5.46 -7.14 -3.79
N GLU A 184 4.99 -5.89 -3.92
CA GLU A 184 5.24 -5.07 -5.11
C GLU A 184 6.74 -4.78 -5.29
N LEU A 185 7.44 -4.41 -4.21
CA LEU A 185 8.87 -4.13 -4.26
C LEU A 185 9.71 -5.36 -4.61
N LEU A 186 9.37 -6.53 -4.05
CA LEU A 186 10.03 -7.79 -4.38
C LEU A 186 9.89 -8.11 -5.88
N ILE A 187 8.70 -7.92 -6.46
CA ILE A 187 8.49 -8.13 -7.89
C ILE A 187 9.18 -7.07 -8.74
N ILE A 188 9.22 -5.81 -8.31
CA ILE A 188 10.02 -4.77 -8.98
C ILE A 188 11.49 -5.19 -9.06
N HIS A 189 12.04 -5.67 -7.95
CA HIS A 189 13.45 -6.04 -7.82
C HIS A 189 13.80 -7.33 -8.60
N PHE A 190 13.04 -8.42 -8.41
CA PHE A 190 13.34 -9.72 -9.05
C PHE A 190 12.75 -9.86 -10.46
N GLY A 191 11.81 -8.99 -10.84
CA GLY A 191 11.18 -8.94 -12.16
C GLY A 191 10.00 -9.90 -12.35
N SER A 192 9.99 -11.08 -11.71
CA SER A 192 8.87 -12.03 -11.80
C SER A 192 8.72 -12.89 -10.54
N PHE A 193 7.52 -13.45 -10.35
CA PHE A 193 7.22 -14.37 -9.25
C PHE A 193 8.19 -15.56 -9.26
N ARG A 194 8.41 -16.16 -10.43
CA ARG A 194 9.31 -17.31 -10.58
C ARG A 194 10.75 -16.98 -10.18
N LYS A 195 11.31 -15.88 -10.68
CA LYS A 195 12.68 -15.45 -10.33
C LYS A 195 12.83 -15.16 -8.84
N LEU A 196 11.81 -14.58 -8.23
CA LEU A 196 11.76 -14.37 -6.78
C LEU A 196 11.81 -15.70 -6.02
N ILE A 197 10.96 -16.69 -6.37
CA ILE A 197 10.95 -17.99 -5.68
C ILE A 197 12.28 -18.75 -5.88
N GLU A 198 12.84 -18.72 -7.09
CA GLU A 198 14.15 -19.31 -7.39
C GLU A 198 15.27 -18.67 -6.54
N SER A 199 15.22 -17.35 -6.33
CA SER A 199 16.13 -16.65 -5.42
C SER A 199 15.87 -17.01 -3.96
N ALA A 200 14.61 -17.01 -3.54
CA ALA A 200 14.18 -17.22 -2.15
C ALA A 200 14.57 -18.59 -1.60
N LYS A 201 14.65 -19.62 -2.46
CA LYS A 201 15.18 -20.94 -2.11
C LYS A 201 16.58 -20.89 -1.48
N ASN A 202 17.38 -19.90 -1.84
CA ASN A 202 18.76 -19.74 -1.37
C ASN A 202 18.90 -18.63 -0.31
N TRP A 203 17.79 -18.09 0.20
CA TRP A 203 17.86 -17.09 1.27
C TRP A 203 18.26 -17.77 2.58
N GLY A 204 19.32 -17.26 3.21
CA GLY A 204 19.73 -17.67 4.54
C GLY A 204 18.86 -17.03 5.63
N SER A 205 19.30 -17.15 6.88
CA SER A 205 18.60 -16.63 8.07
C SER A 205 18.50 -15.11 8.17
N SER A 206 19.22 -14.37 7.33
CA SER A 206 19.16 -12.91 7.24
C SER A 206 19.49 -12.45 5.81
N LYS A 207 18.44 -12.26 5.00
CA LYS A 207 18.55 -11.75 3.63
C LYS A 207 18.48 -10.24 3.65
N VAL A 208 19.40 -9.58 2.94
CA VAL A 208 19.37 -8.14 2.69
C VAL A 208 19.11 -7.88 1.22
N ILE A 209 18.16 -7.01 0.93
CA ILE A 209 17.82 -6.49 -0.39
C ILE A 209 17.88 -4.97 -0.29
N ASN A 210 18.86 -4.39 -0.97
CA ASN A 210 19.14 -2.97 -0.93
C ASN A 210 19.35 -2.46 -2.36
N PRO A 211 18.29 -2.04 -3.08
CA PRO A 211 18.39 -1.67 -4.48
C PRO A 211 19.01 -0.28 -4.71
N ASP A 212 18.78 0.67 -3.79
CA ASP A 212 18.95 2.10 -4.04
C ASP A 212 19.73 2.85 -2.93
N ASP A 213 20.48 2.13 -2.08
CA ASP A 213 21.26 2.75 -0.99
C ASP A 213 22.70 2.18 -0.90
N ASP A 214 23.66 3.05 -0.56
CA ASP A 214 25.09 2.74 -0.59
C ASP A 214 25.61 1.95 0.63
N ARG A 215 24.80 1.78 1.68
CA ARG A 215 25.21 1.08 2.90
C ARG A 215 25.43 -0.40 2.62
N LYS A 216 26.48 -0.93 3.24
CA LYS A 216 26.84 -2.35 3.13
C LYS A 216 25.88 -3.23 3.91
N LYS A 217 25.79 -4.49 3.50
CA LYS A 217 24.96 -5.51 4.17
C LYS A 217 25.19 -5.56 5.68
N GLU A 218 26.45 -5.55 6.10
CA GLU A 218 26.84 -5.67 7.51
C GLU A 218 26.38 -4.45 8.34
N GLU A 219 26.36 -3.27 7.73
CA GLU A 219 25.87 -2.05 8.37
C GLU A 219 24.35 -2.11 8.56
N LEU A 220 23.62 -2.50 7.51
CA LEU A 220 22.17 -2.66 7.56
C LEU A 220 21.74 -3.72 8.58
N GLN A 221 22.48 -4.82 8.70
CA GLN A 221 22.23 -5.84 9.70
C GLN A 221 22.48 -5.36 11.14
N LYS A 222 23.38 -4.40 11.35
CA LYS A 222 23.57 -3.74 12.66
C LYS A 222 22.43 -2.77 12.97
N ILE A 223 21.94 -2.04 11.96
CA ILE A 223 20.81 -1.10 12.10
C ILE A 223 19.49 -1.86 12.36
N PHE A 224 19.29 -2.97 11.67
CA PHE A 224 18.09 -3.80 11.77
C PHE A 224 18.43 -5.20 12.33
N PRO A 225 18.84 -5.28 13.61
CA PRO A 225 19.27 -6.55 14.18
C PRO A 225 18.11 -7.55 14.23
N ASN A 226 18.45 -8.84 14.11
CA ASN A 226 17.53 -9.99 14.20
C ASN A 226 16.41 -10.06 13.15
N GLN A 227 16.46 -9.22 12.11
CA GLN A 227 15.48 -9.27 11.02
C GLN A 227 15.81 -10.41 10.04
N PRO A 228 14.85 -11.31 9.73
CA PRO A 228 15.05 -12.39 8.77
C PRO A 228 15.15 -11.88 7.33
N LEU A 229 14.45 -10.78 7.04
CA LEU A 229 14.48 -10.07 5.77
C LEU A 229 14.63 -8.58 6.04
N ILE A 230 15.62 -7.97 5.40
CA ILE A 230 15.81 -6.53 5.34
C ILE A 230 15.60 -6.12 3.89
N PHE A 231 14.52 -5.39 3.63
CA PHE A 231 14.28 -4.74 2.34
C PHE A 231 14.29 -3.23 2.59
N ILE A 232 15.30 -2.53 2.09
CA ILE A 232 15.41 -1.08 2.27
C ILE A 232 14.36 -0.38 1.42
N ASP A 233 13.56 0.48 2.06
CA ASP A 233 12.52 1.23 1.38
C ASP A 233 13.15 2.23 0.40
N PRO A 234 12.86 2.16 -0.90
CA PRO A 234 13.45 3.06 -1.88
C PRO A 234 12.99 4.51 -1.74
N VAL A 235 11.95 4.77 -0.94
CA VAL A 235 11.48 6.13 -0.62
C VAL A 235 12.07 6.65 0.69
N ASP A 236 12.45 5.75 1.61
CA ASP A 236 12.93 6.10 2.94
C ASP A 236 14.02 5.11 3.38
N PRO A 237 15.30 5.41 3.09
CA PRO A 237 16.39 4.47 3.39
C PRO A 237 16.52 4.14 4.89
N SER A 238 15.95 4.94 5.79
CA SER A 238 15.96 4.63 7.23
C SER A 238 15.02 3.47 7.61
N ARG A 239 14.21 2.97 6.67
CA ARG A 239 13.13 2.01 6.93
C ARG A 239 13.39 0.64 6.32
N ASN A 240 13.18 -0.41 7.11
CA ASN A 240 13.00 -1.77 6.61
C ASN A 240 11.52 -2.04 6.28
N VAL A 241 11.18 -2.24 5.01
CA VAL A 241 9.81 -2.56 4.55
C VAL A 241 9.35 -3.94 5.07
N ALA A 242 10.29 -4.85 5.32
CA ALA A 242 10.04 -6.20 5.80
C ALA A 242 10.06 -6.33 7.33
N ALA A 243 9.97 -5.23 8.08
CA ALA A 243 10.06 -5.23 9.55
C ALA A 243 9.01 -6.12 10.26
N ALA A 244 7.88 -6.41 9.60
CA ALA A 244 6.84 -7.28 10.13
C ALA A 244 7.09 -8.77 9.87
N VAL A 245 8.00 -9.12 8.96
CA VAL A 245 8.27 -10.50 8.55
C VAL A 245 9.02 -11.24 9.65
N SER A 246 8.44 -12.30 10.20
CA SER A 246 9.10 -13.17 11.18
C SER A 246 9.80 -14.37 10.54
N LYS A 247 10.57 -15.10 11.37
CA LYS A 247 11.14 -16.40 11.02
C LYS A 247 10.07 -17.49 10.96
#